data_AF-A0A7L3EZV0-F1
#
_entry.id   AF-A0A7L3EZV0-F1
#
_cell.length_a   1.000
_cell.length_b   1.000
_cell.length_c   1.000
_cell.angle_alpha   90.00
_cell.angle_beta   90.00
_cell.angle_gamma   90.00
#
_symmetry.space_group_name_H-M   'P 1'
#
loop_
_entity.id
_entity.type
_entity.pdbx_description
1 polymer ?
#
loop_
_entity_poly.entity_id
_entity_poly.type
_entity_poly.pdbx_seq_one_letter_code
_entity_poly.pdbx_strand_id
1 'polypeptide(L)' 'KSYTCSECGKSFVCHSWLLRHQMTHTGERPYQCSQCEKSYRRKDYLLSHQRRHAGQGGFQCPLCTKGFVLRRSFLRHQQ' A
#
# COMPACT_ATOMS: atom_id res chain seq x y z
N LYS A 1 3.58 27.62 -6.00
CA LYS A 1 2.45 27.63 -5.03
C LYS A 1 2.30 26.23 -4.46
N SER A 2 2.45 26.06 -3.15
CA SER A 2 2.30 24.77 -2.45
C SER A 2 0.92 24.66 -1.81
N TYR A 3 0.51 23.42 -1.51
CA TYR A 3 -0.72 23.10 -0.82
C TYR A 3 -0.38 22.61 0.59
N THR A 4 -0.76 23.37 1.62
CA THR A 4 -0.38 23.09 3.00
C THR A 4 -1.53 22.46 3.77
N CYS A 5 -1.23 21.44 4.55
CA CYS A 5 -2.17 20.79 5.45
C CYS A 5 -2.41 21.65 6.69
N SER A 6 -3.68 21.96 6.98
CA SER A 6 -4.09 22.70 8.18
C SER A 6 -3.75 21.97 9.48
N GLU A 7 -3.89 20.64 9.51
CA GLU A 7 -3.74 19.82 10.72
C GLU A 7 -2.28 19.70 11.20
N CYS A 8 -1.31 19.73 10.27
CA CYS A 8 0.09 19.43 10.62
C CYS A 8 1.13 20.29 9.90
N GLY A 9 0.70 21.29 9.13
CA GLY A 9 1.59 22.24 8.45
C GLY A 9 2.40 21.66 7.28
N LYS A 10 2.23 20.37 6.92
CA LYS A 10 2.97 19.76 5.81
C LYS A 10 2.54 20.35 4.46
N SER A 11 3.51 20.70 3.63
CA SER A 11 3.29 21.22 2.28
C SER A 11 3.47 20.16 1.20
N PHE A 12 2.62 20.21 0.19
CA PHE A 12 2.61 19.32 -0.97
C PHE A 12 2.67 20.12 -2.26
N VAL A 13 3.27 19.55 -3.30
CA VAL A 13 3.39 20.19 -4.62
C VAL A 13 2.05 20.27 -5.37
N CYS A 14 1.12 19.34 -5.08
CA CYS A 14 -0.19 19.26 -5.74
C CYS A 14 -1.33 19.05 -4.74
N HIS A 15 -2.51 19.57 -5.08
CA HIS A 15 -3.72 19.45 -4.27
C HIS A 15 -4.13 17.99 -4.02
N SER A 16 -4.02 17.11 -5.03
CA SER A 16 -4.34 15.69 -4.90
C SER A 16 -3.49 14.97 -3.85
N TRP A 17 -2.24 15.39 -3.66
CA TRP A 17 -1.37 14.83 -2.63
C TRP A 17 -1.73 15.34 -1.24
N LEU A 18 -2.14 16.61 -1.13
CA LEU A 18 -2.69 17.16 0.11
C LEU A 18 -3.96 16.42 0.52
N LEU A 19 -4.94 16.26 -0.38
CA LEU A 19 -6.17 15.51 -0.09
C LEU A 19 -5.88 14.08 0.35
N ARG A 20 -4.96 13.40 -0.35
CA ARG A 20 -4.52 12.05 0.02
C ARG A 20 -3.86 12.00 1.38
N HIS A 21 -3.11 13.05 1.72
CA HIS A 21 -2.50 13.18 3.03
C HIS A 21 -3.54 13.44 4.11
N GLN A 22 -4.58 14.24 3.88
CA GLN A 22 -5.61 14.51 4.89
C GLN A 22 -6.33 13.24 5.37
N MET A 23 -6.52 12.26 4.49
CA MET A 23 -7.02 10.93 4.90
C MET A 23 -6.12 10.23 5.95
N THR A 24 -4.88 10.70 6.18
CA THR A 24 -4.00 10.23 7.26
C THR A 24 -4.46 10.65 8.63
N HIS A 25 -5.08 11.83 8.72
CA HIS A 25 -5.59 12.39 9.96
C HIS A 25 -6.97 11.84 10.29
N THR A 26 -7.85 11.72 9.29
CA THR A 26 -9.21 11.18 9.49
C THR A 26 -9.24 9.68 9.73
N GLY A 27 -8.17 8.96 9.36
CA GLY A 27 -8.13 7.50 9.44
C GLY A 27 -9.02 6.79 8.42
N GLU A 28 -9.67 7.54 7.52
CA GLU A 28 -10.56 6.96 6.51
C GLU A 28 -9.85 5.96 5.61
N ARG A 29 -10.53 4.84 5.40
CA ARG A 29 -10.07 3.71 4.60
C ARG A 29 -11.21 3.21 3.71
N PRO A 30 -11.56 3.96 2.65
CA PRO A 30 -12.72 3.65 1.82
C PRO A 30 -12.57 2.36 1.01
N TYR A 31 -11.34 1.83 0.86
CA TYR A 31 -11.08 0.66 0.04
C TYR A 31 -10.95 -0.59 0.91
N GLN A 32 -12.06 -1.28 1.14
CA GLN A 32 -12.09 -2.55 1.87
C GLN A 32 -11.77 -3.75 0.97
N CYS A 33 -11.05 -4.72 1.51
CA CYS A 33 -10.85 -6.00 0.84
C CYS A 33 -12.10 -6.87 0.96
N SER A 34 -12.53 -7.49 -0.13
CA SER A 34 -13.64 -8.44 -0.13
C SER A 34 -13.28 -9.81 0.45
N GLN A 35 -11.99 -10.15 0.51
CA GLN A 35 -11.50 -11.44 0.98
C GLN A 35 -11.04 -11.41 2.45
N CYS A 36 -10.93 -10.24 3.06
CA CYS A 36 -10.66 -10.09 4.49
C CYS A 36 -11.05 -8.70 4.98
N GLU A 37 -11.12 -8.50 6.29
CA GLU A 37 -11.58 -7.24 6.91
C GLU A 37 -10.57 -6.08 6.84
N LYS A 38 -9.56 -6.17 5.96
CA LYS A 38 -8.54 -5.12 5.84
C LYS A 38 -9.00 -4.01 4.90
N SER A 39 -8.93 -2.78 5.40
CA SER A 39 -9.26 -1.57 4.62
C SER A 39 -8.05 -0.68 4.39
N TYR A 40 -8.06 0.00 3.25
CA TYR A 40 -6.96 0.80 2.73
C TYR A 40 -7.44 2.21 2.37
N ARG A 41 -6.53 3.17 2.52
CA ARG A 41 -6.73 4.57 2.11
C ARG A 41 -6.68 4.78 0.60
N ARG A 42 -6.06 3.84 -0.13
CA ARG A 42 -5.83 3.97 -1.57
C ARG A 42 -6.14 2.66 -2.30
N LYS A 43 -6.70 2.80 -3.50
CA LYS A 43 -7.01 1.66 -4.38
C LYS A 43 -5.78 0.86 -4.78
N ASP A 44 -4.65 1.50 -5.06
CA ASP A 44 -3.41 0.80 -5.43
C ASP A 44 -2.87 -0.09 -4.30
N TYR A 45 -3.06 0.32 -3.04
CA TYR A 45 -2.72 -0.52 -1.88
C TYR A 45 -3.68 -1.70 -1.73
N LEU A 46 -4.99 -1.49 -1.95
CA LEU A 46 -5.96 -2.58 -1.97
C LEU A 46 -5.63 -3.59 -3.08
N LEU A 47 -5.38 -3.13 -4.31
CA LEU A 47 -5.03 -3.98 -5.44
C LEU A 47 -3.75 -4.78 -5.16
N SER A 48 -2.71 -4.12 -4.62
CA SER A 48 -1.48 -4.82 -4.26
C SER A 48 -1.70 -5.82 -3.12
N HIS A 49 -2.63 -5.54 -2.21
CA HIS A 49 -3.02 -6.48 -1.16
C HIS A 49 -3.81 -7.66 -1.72
N GLN A 50 -4.74 -7.44 -2.65
CA GLN A 50 -5.53 -8.51 -3.27
C GLN A 50 -4.67 -9.51 -4.05
N ARG A 51 -3.56 -9.06 -4.65
CA ARG A 51 -2.56 -9.97 -5.24
C ARG A 51 -2.02 -11.02 -4.26
N ARG A 52 -2.01 -10.72 -2.95
CA ARG A 52 -1.64 -11.71 -1.94
C ARG A 52 -2.67 -12.83 -1.79
N HIS A 53 -3.95 -12.50 -1.89
CA HIS A 53 -5.01 -13.50 -1.79
C HIS A 53 -5.06 -14.39 -3.03
N ALA A 54 -4.79 -13.82 -4.20
CA ALA A 54 -4.77 -14.57 -5.45
C ALA A 54 -3.59 -15.55 -5.58
N GLY A 55 -2.53 -15.43 -4.77
CA GLY A 55 -1.30 -16.22 -4.90
C GLY A 55 -0.53 -15.99 -6.23
N GLN A 56 -1.11 -15.22 -7.16
CA GLN A 56 -0.56 -14.94 -8.47
C GLN A 56 0.36 -13.71 -8.42
N GLY A 57 1.61 -13.92 -8.82
CA GLY A 57 2.66 -12.90 -8.80
C GLY A 57 3.52 -12.90 -7.54
N GLY A 58 3.68 -14.06 -6.89
CA GLY A 58 4.73 -14.27 -5.91
C GLY A 58 6.12 -14.34 -6.55
N PHE A 59 7.14 -13.98 -5.78
CA PHE A 59 8.54 -14.21 -6.10
C PHE A 59 8.92 -15.59 -5.58
N GLN A 60 9.38 -16.47 -6.46
CA GLN A 60 9.87 -17.79 -6.06
C GLN A 60 11.39 -17.78 -6.04
N CYS A 61 11.97 -18.34 -4.99
CA CYS A 61 13.42 -18.53 -4.96
C CYS A 61 13.80 -19.67 -5.93
N PRO A 62 14.79 -19.46 -6.82
CA PRO A 62 15.21 -20.51 -7.76
C PRO A 62 16.02 -21.61 -7.07
N LEU A 63 16.59 -21.33 -5.90
CA LEU A 63 17.46 -22.26 -5.15
C LEU A 63 16.70 -23.06 -4.07
N CYS A 64 15.60 -22.51 -3.55
CA CYS A 64 14.69 -23.26 -2.70
C CYS A 64 13.26 -22.94 -3.12
N THR A 65 12.40 -23.94 -3.20
CA THR A 65 11.03 -23.83 -3.73
C THR A 65 10.08 -22.90 -2.95
N LYS A 66 10.59 -22.13 -1.99
CA LYS A 66 9.86 -21.15 -1.19
C LYS A 66 9.30 -20.02 -2.06
N GLY A 67 7.98 -19.85 -2.00
CA GLY A 67 7.24 -18.75 -2.61
C GLY A 67 7.05 -17.59 -1.63
N PHE A 68 7.25 -16.37 -2.12
CA PHE A 68 7.11 -15.14 -1.35
C PHE A 68 6.13 -14.20 -2.03
N VAL A 69 5.11 -13.77 -1.31
CA VAL A 69 4.12 -12.84 -1.86
C VAL A 69 4.64 -11.39 -1.92
N LEU A 70 5.58 -11.03 -1.05
CA LEU A 70 6.11 -9.68 -0.95
C LEU A 70 7.56 -9.62 -1.44
N ARG A 71 7.87 -8.69 -2.35
CA ARG A 71 9.22 -8.46 -2.87
C ARG A 71 10.25 -8.23 -1.76
N ARG A 72 9.90 -7.45 -0.74
CA ARG A 72 10.78 -7.21 0.43
C ARG A 72 11.16 -8.49 1.17
N SER A 73 10.22 -9.44 1.26
CA SER A 73 10.44 -10.71 1.95
C SER A 73 11.31 -11.64 1.12
N PHE A 74 11.14 -11.61 -0.21
CA PHE A 74 11.98 -12.32 -1.17
C PHE A 74 13.43 -11.81 -1.17
N LEU A 75 13.64 -10.50 -1.29
CA LEU A 75 14.98 -9.91 -1.30
C LEU A 75 15.75 -10.18 -0.01
N ARG A 76 15.08 -10.13 1.15
CA ARG A 76 15.69 -10.52 2.43
C ARG A 76 16.03 -12.01 2.50
N HIS A 77 15.32 -12.85 1.77
CA HIS A 77 15.61 -14.29 1.71
C HIS A 77 16.75 -14.62 0.74
N GLN A 78 17.03 -13.76 -0.25
CA GLN A 78 18.14 -13.93 -1.20
C GLN A 78 19.48 -13.34 -0.71
N GLN A 79 19.47 -12.54 0.34
CA GLN A 79 20.66 -12.00 1.00
C GLN A 79 21.15 -12.98 2.07
#